data_AF-A0A979FI40-F1
#
_entry.id   AF-A0A979FI40-F1
#
_cell.length_a   1.000
_cell.length_b   1.000
_cell.length_c   1.000
_cell.angle_alpha   90.00
_cell.angle_beta   90.00
_cell.angle_gamma   90.00
#
_symmetry.space_group_name_H-M   'P 1'
#
loop_
_entity.id
_entity.type
_entity.pdbx_description
1 polymer ?
#
loop_
_entity_poly.entity_id
_entity_poly.type
_entity_poly.pdbx_seq_one_letter_code
_entity_poly.pdbx_strand_id
1 'polypeptide(L)'
;MHDERQLIARHGYSRAWLVQSDASFSAEQKPVKYMLVQRPDLPPCTIDLSSTKLHGKVYSDGEFGCLKFSPDGSHLAFVAEQYRPKPKSFLDTSDDAEGRGDQFLSLPDWGEQLTGKHKSVVVVVPVDGDGTKDSDRVMMTPPEWCAGIGQLQWTGPQELVAVAYVDASPRLGLIYCPIREAVLLHVSLTEKKFTELTPRGEWVGSPRLDPTGEALVYLRGPVGGPHVREAQLVSRPWGPQPLLDIVPPAVVIDYHQEEQVLQDGSLFAGLTGASVVPERCFLAPHQLVFSTTARFATQTYVVDIKSKLVEALKAPLTGSVTALDVADGRVLLGHSTLTVSASLHLLPKMYPCICIPLVDGCRLAEVAEDWLDTWLLADPPSHPDPAYNSVPVPVLYCGPTQPTAGAKRPLVSLLHGGPHSAYTNSFYMLVGALVGAGYSVVMPNYRGSLGVGAAGIHSLPGYVGSLDTGDCHAAVLECLKRYNSVLDERNVFLCGGSHGGFLVTSLAGQYPDFYCAVSTRNPVTDVATMASITDIPDCLLRVHVYPDCHPLRKVDVEVDTLIHTINWFEQHKR
;
A
#
# COMPACT_ATOMS: atom_id res chain seq x y z
N MET A 1 18.12 2.12 6.21
CA MET A 1 17.46 1.12 7.08
C MET A 1 17.12 -0.07 6.21
N HIS A 2 17.84 -1.18 6.34
CA HIS A 2 17.41 -2.43 5.72
C HIS A 2 16.22 -2.95 6.53
N ASP A 3 15.01 -2.69 6.03
CA ASP A 3 13.76 -3.23 6.55
C ASP A 3 13.65 -4.70 6.12
N GLU A 4 14.53 -5.57 6.62
CA GLU A 4 14.31 -7.01 6.51
C GLU A 4 13.21 -7.39 7.50
N ARG A 5 11.95 -7.24 7.07
CA ARG A 5 10.81 -7.79 7.79
C ARG A 5 11.07 -9.28 8.03
N GLN A 6 10.97 -9.70 9.29
CA GLN A 6 10.92 -11.12 9.61
C GLN A 6 9.60 -11.66 9.09
N LEU A 7 9.66 -12.55 8.10
CA LEU A 7 8.49 -13.34 7.73
C LEU A 7 8.15 -14.30 8.86
N ILE A 8 6.90 -14.26 9.31
CA ILE A 8 6.40 -15.12 10.37
C ILE A 8 5.09 -15.75 9.90
N ALA A 9 5.00 -17.08 9.96
CA ALA A 9 3.77 -17.82 9.78
C ALA A 9 3.32 -18.44 11.10
N ARG A 10 2.00 -18.59 11.27
CA ARG A 10 1.39 -19.24 12.42
C ARG A 10 0.26 -20.15 11.99
N HIS A 11 0.13 -21.30 12.66
CA HIS A 11 -0.98 -22.22 12.49
C HIS A 11 -1.26 -22.92 13.83
N GLY A 12 -2.37 -22.56 14.49
CA GLY A 12 -2.59 -22.94 15.88
C GLY A 12 -1.44 -22.44 16.78
N TYR A 13 -0.79 -23.38 17.47
CA TYR A 13 0.41 -23.10 18.29
C TYR A 13 1.73 -23.24 17.52
N SER A 14 1.69 -23.71 16.27
CA SER A 14 2.86 -23.82 15.41
C SER A 14 3.26 -22.46 14.85
N ARG A 15 4.57 -22.26 14.70
CA ARG A 15 5.17 -21.01 14.26
C ARG A 15 6.32 -21.31 13.31
N ALA A 16 6.46 -20.52 12.25
CA ALA A 16 7.62 -20.55 11.39
C ALA A 16 8.14 -19.13 11.17
N TRP A 17 9.46 -18.96 11.10
CA TRP A 17 10.04 -17.66 10.78
C TRP A 17 11.32 -17.80 9.97
N LEU A 18 11.52 -16.83 9.07
CA LEU A 18 12.72 -16.71 8.27
C LEU A 18 13.84 -16.09 9.12
N VAL A 19 14.97 -16.79 9.21
CA VAL A 19 16.16 -16.31 9.92
C VAL A 19 17.32 -16.18 8.94
N GLN A 20 18.05 -15.08 9.06
CA GLN A 20 19.30 -14.84 8.35
C GLN A 20 20.41 -14.80 9.40
N SER A 21 21.40 -15.69 9.29
CA SER A 21 22.57 -15.61 10.16
C SER A 21 23.41 -14.38 9.78
N ASP A 22 23.74 -13.53 10.74
CA ASP A 22 24.79 -12.54 10.56
C ASP A 22 26.12 -13.27 10.35
N ALA A 23 26.87 -12.87 9.32
CA ALA A 23 28.23 -13.36 9.12
C ALA A 23 29.10 -12.89 10.29
N SER A 24 29.23 -13.71 11.33
CA SER A 24 30.04 -13.37 12.49
C SER A 24 31.53 -13.61 12.21
N PHE A 25 32.32 -12.54 12.39
CA PHE A 25 33.76 -12.44 12.66
C PHE A 25 34.82 -13.15 11.79
N SER A 26 34.46 -13.98 10.80
CA SER A 26 35.41 -14.48 9.81
C SER A 26 34.96 -14.13 8.40
N ALA A 27 35.87 -13.59 7.59
CA ALA A 27 35.61 -13.16 6.21
C ALA A 27 35.24 -14.30 5.24
N GLU A 28 35.16 -15.55 5.73
CA GLU A 28 34.96 -16.76 4.93
C GLU A 28 33.57 -17.41 5.05
N GLN A 29 32.75 -17.04 6.04
CA GLN A 29 31.40 -17.62 6.18
C GLN A 29 30.35 -16.80 5.46
N LYS A 30 29.78 -17.36 4.39
CA LYS A 30 28.61 -16.79 3.71
C LYS A 30 27.41 -16.83 4.67
N PRO A 31 26.58 -15.76 4.72
CA PRO A 31 25.35 -15.79 5.50
C PRO A 31 24.45 -16.92 5.00
N VAL A 32 24.05 -17.81 5.91
CA VAL A 32 23.11 -18.89 5.62
C VAL A 32 21.71 -18.40 6.00
N LYS A 33 20.74 -18.61 5.10
CA LYS A 33 19.33 -18.37 5.39
C LYS A 33 18.66 -19.69 5.72
N TYR A 34 17.96 -19.74 6.84
CA TYR A 34 17.22 -20.92 7.27
C TYR A 34 15.83 -20.53 7.77
N MET A 35 14.91 -21.47 7.66
CA MET A 35 13.58 -21.34 8.25
C MET A 35 13.55 -22.12 9.56
N LEU A 36 13.24 -21.44 10.67
CA LEU A 36 12.98 -22.14 11.91
C LEU A 36 11.50 -22.46 11.99
N VAL A 37 11.15 -23.71 12.26
CA VAL A 37 9.77 -24.13 12.49
C VAL A 37 9.65 -24.73 13.89
N GLN A 38 8.76 -24.15 14.67
CA GLN A 38 8.43 -24.59 16.02
C GLN A 38 7.02 -25.15 16.04
N ARG A 39 6.87 -26.34 16.63
CA ARG A 39 5.59 -27.00 16.86
C ARG A 39 5.45 -27.39 18.33
N PRO A 40 4.22 -27.54 18.85
CA PRO A 40 4.01 -28.04 20.21
C PRO A 40 4.43 -29.50 20.36
N ASP A 41 4.19 -30.29 19.31
CA ASP A 41 4.25 -31.75 19.36
C ASP A 41 5.56 -32.33 18.81
N LEU A 42 6.44 -31.47 18.26
CA LEU A 42 7.73 -31.87 17.67
C LEU A 42 8.86 -30.94 18.14
N PRO A 43 10.10 -31.43 18.21
CA PRO A 43 11.25 -30.56 18.43
C PRO A 43 11.35 -29.50 17.31
N PRO A 44 11.88 -28.30 17.61
CA PRO A 44 12.10 -27.28 16.59
C PRO A 44 12.94 -27.85 15.44
N CYS A 45 12.50 -27.66 14.20
CA CYS A 45 13.26 -28.06 13.02
C CYS A 45 13.78 -26.83 12.28
N THR A 46 14.90 -27.01 11.59
CA THR A 46 15.54 -25.98 10.77
C THR A 46 15.56 -26.45 9.33
N ILE A 47 14.97 -25.67 8.44
CA ILE A 47 14.96 -25.94 7.00
C ILE A 47 16.04 -25.06 6.37
N ASP A 48 17.05 -25.68 5.78
CA ASP A 48 18.13 -24.96 5.09
C ASP A 48 17.63 -24.43 3.73
N LEU A 49 17.61 -23.11 3.56
CA LEU A 49 17.17 -22.45 2.34
C LEU A 49 18.34 -22.09 1.42
N SER A 50 19.56 -22.53 1.74
CA SER A 50 20.78 -22.25 0.97
C SER A 50 21.03 -23.22 -0.19
N SER A 51 20.08 -24.13 -0.48
CA SER A 51 20.16 -25.05 -1.62
C SER A 51 20.47 -24.29 -2.92
N THR A 52 21.58 -24.64 -3.55
CA THR A 52 22.24 -23.79 -4.54
C THR A 52 21.56 -23.75 -5.92
N LYS A 53 20.48 -24.50 -6.16
CA LYS A 53 19.86 -24.58 -7.50
C LYS A 53 18.33 -24.62 -7.54
N LEU A 54 17.64 -24.68 -6.40
CA LEU A 54 16.17 -24.76 -6.41
C LEU A 54 15.52 -23.37 -6.56
N HIS A 55 15.98 -22.39 -5.79
CA HIS A 55 15.47 -21.02 -5.85
C HIS A 55 16.58 -20.03 -5.47
N GLY A 56 16.37 -18.76 -5.80
CA GLY A 56 17.19 -17.63 -5.36
C GLY A 56 16.76 -17.08 -3.99
N LYS A 57 16.88 -15.77 -3.80
CA LYS A 57 16.55 -15.10 -2.53
C LYS A 57 15.05 -15.23 -2.22
N VAL A 58 14.71 -15.69 -1.01
CA VAL A 58 13.34 -15.64 -0.49
C VAL A 58 12.89 -14.19 -0.36
N TYR A 59 11.68 -13.89 -0.85
CA TYR A 59 11.10 -12.57 -0.77
C TYR A 59 10.46 -12.34 0.59
N SER A 60 10.78 -11.23 1.24
CA SER A 60 10.31 -10.87 2.58
C SER A 60 9.63 -9.50 2.63
N ASP A 61 9.42 -8.88 1.48
CA ASP A 61 8.72 -7.61 1.34
C ASP A 61 7.19 -7.77 1.49
N GLY A 62 6.48 -6.65 1.56
CA GLY A 62 5.02 -6.66 1.69
C GLY A 62 4.24 -7.05 0.44
N GLU A 63 4.87 -7.07 -0.74
CA GLU A 63 4.17 -7.22 -2.03
C GLU A 63 4.20 -8.68 -2.51
N PHE A 64 5.41 -9.23 -2.68
CA PHE A 64 5.59 -10.62 -3.08
C PHE A 64 5.87 -11.56 -1.90
N GLY A 65 6.41 -11.02 -0.79
CA GLY A 65 6.80 -11.82 0.35
C GLY A 65 5.62 -12.55 0.97
N CYS A 66 5.79 -13.85 1.17
CA CYS A 66 4.74 -14.71 1.71
C CYS A 66 5.38 -15.87 2.47
N LEU A 67 4.82 -16.21 3.63
CA LEU A 67 5.13 -17.42 4.36
C LEU A 67 3.85 -17.91 5.04
N LYS A 68 3.31 -19.05 4.61
CA LYS A 68 2.02 -19.56 5.13
C LYS A 68 2.03 -21.07 5.31
N PHE A 69 1.50 -21.53 6.44
CA PHE A 69 1.18 -22.93 6.67
C PHE A 69 -0.03 -23.34 5.84
N SER A 70 0.00 -24.58 5.34
CA SER A 70 -1.18 -25.24 4.80
C SER A 70 -2.28 -25.39 5.87
N PRO A 71 -3.55 -25.56 5.48
CA PRO A 71 -4.66 -25.65 6.43
C PRO A 71 -4.57 -26.82 7.42
N ASP A 72 -3.82 -27.87 7.08
CA ASP A 72 -3.52 -29.03 7.92
C ASP A 72 -2.20 -28.90 8.71
N GLY A 73 -1.45 -27.82 8.50
CA GLY A 73 -0.16 -27.55 9.15
C GLY A 73 1.01 -28.42 8.65
N SER A 74 0.82 -29.25 7.64
CA SER A 74 1.82 -30.20 7.14
C SER A 74 2.85 -29.58 6.19
N HIS A 75 2.53 -28.46 5.54
CA HIS A 75 3.39 -27.78 4.57
C HIS A 75 3.51 -26.27 4.87
N LEU A 76 4.58 -25.68 4.37
CA LEU A 76 4.83 -24.23 4.34
C LEU A 76 5.02 -23.79 2.88
N ALA A 77 4.27 -22.79 2.44
CA ALA A 77 4.44 -22.13 1.15
C ALA A 77 5.11 -20.77 1.33
N PHE A 78 6.05 -20.44 0.44
CA PHE A 78 6.68 -19.13 0.34
C PHE A 78 7.02 -18.76 -1.11
N VAL A 79 7.32 -17.48 -1.33
CA VAL A 79 7.76 -16.96 -2.63
C VAL A 79 9.26 -16.66 -2.60
N ALA A 80 9.97 -17.04 -3.65
CA ALA A 80 11.39 -16.77 -3.82
C ALA A 80 11.71 -16.31 -5.25
N GLU A 81 12.87 -15.69 -5.43
CA GLU A 81 13.45 -15.45 -6.76
C GLU A 81 13.68 -16.78 -7.48
N GLN A 82 13.46 -16.81 -8.80
CA GLN A 82 13.78 -17.94 -9.64
C GLN A 82 15.29 -18.13 -9.66
N TYR A 83 15.77 -19.35 -9.46
CA TYR A 83 17.19 -19.61 -9.54
C TYR A 83 17.75 -19.20 -10.91
N ARG A 84 18.84 -18.46 -10.90
CA ARG A 84 19.64 -18.13 -12.08
C ARG A 84 21.11 -18.40 -11.80
N PRO A 85 21.84 -18.96 -12.77
CA PRO A 85 23.29 -19.07 -12.67
C PRO A 85 23.91 -17.70 -12.41
N LYS A 86 25.03 -17.68 -11.67
CA LYS A 86 25.75 -16.42 -11.46
C LYS A 86 26.22 -15.88 -12.81
N PRO A 87 25.97 -14.61 -13.12
CA PRO A 87 26.41 -14.03 -14.37
C PRO A 87 27.94 -13.97 -14.38
N LYS A 88 28.54 -14.46 -15.46
CA LYS A 88 29.98 -14.52 -15.68
C LYS A 88 30.36 -13.60 -16.83
N SER A 89 31.58 -13.08 -16.80
CA SER A 89 32.12 -12.31 -17.93
C SER A 89 32.15 -13.16 -19.19
N PHE A 90 31.98 -12.55 -20.37
CA PHE A 90 32.20 -13.24 -21.63
C PHE A 90 33.62 -13.86 -21.72
N LEU A 91 34.59 -13.26 -21.03
CA LEU A 91 35.99 -13.70 -20.99
C LEU A 91 36.31 -14.68 -19.86
N ASP A 92 35.32 -15.10 -19.08
CA ASP A 92 35.53 -16.14 -18.08
C ASP A 92 36.10 -17.39 -18.78
N THR A 93 37.11 -18.06 -18.22
CA THR A 93 37.75 -19.25 -18.81
C THR A 93 37.50 -20.52 -18.01
N SER A 94 36.61 -20.48 -17.02
CA SER A 94 36.20 -21.66 -16.23
C SER A 94 35.50 -22.71 -17.12
N ASP A 95 35.62 -23.98 -16.75
CA ASP A 95 35.02 -25.10 -17.49
C ASP A 95 33.47 -25.06 -17.47
N ASP A 96 32.91 -24.34 -16.51
CA ASP A 96 31.47 -24.13 -16.38
C ASP A 96 31.02 -22.91 -17.21
N ALA A 97 30.45 -23.17 -18.39
CA ALA A 97 29.96 -22.14 -19.29
C ALA A 97 28.63 -21.50 -18.86
N GLU A 98 27.97 -22.00 -17.81
CA GLU A 98 26.67 -21.51 -17.36
C GLU A 98 26.76 -20.03 -16.92
N GLY A 99 25.93 -19.15 -17.51
CA GLY A 99 25.92 -17.71 -17.24
C GLY A 99 27.05 -16.90 -17.89
N ARG A 100 27.88 -17.49 -18.77
CA ARG A 100 28.97 -16.79 -19.48
C ARG A 100 28.40 -15.79 -20.49
N GLY A 101 28.79 -14.52 -20.34
CA GLY A 101 28.35 -13.41 -21.21
C GLY A 101 27.25 -12.55 -20.58
N ASP A 102 26.65 -13.00 -19.49
CA ASP A 102 25.49 -12.34 -18.87
C ASP A 102 25.88 -11.25 -17.86
N GLN A 103 27.18 -11.02 -17.61
CA GLN A 103 27.69 -10.04 -16.62
C GLN A 103 27.06 -8.64 -16.75
N PHE A 104 26.74 -8.21 -17.96
CA PHE A 104 26.18 -6.90 -18.26
C PHE A 104 24.76 -6.97 -18.84
N LEU A 105 24.11 -8.13 -18.77
CA LEU A 105 22.74 -8.28 -19.21
C LEU A 105 21.82 -7.55 -18.23
N SER A 106 21.21 -6.45 -18.68
CA SER A 106 20.22 -5.72 -17.89
C SER A 106 18.92 -6.51 -17.86
N LEU A 107 18.51 -6.92 -16.66
CA LEU A 107 17.26 -7.63 -16.42
C LEU A 107 16.24 -6.65 -15.82
N PRO A 108 15.01 -6.58 -16.35
CA PRO A 108 13.99 -5.74 -15.74
C PRO A 108 13.71 -6.21 -14.32
N ASP A 109 13.66 -5.27 -13.39
CA ASP A 109 13.16 -5.46 -12.03
C ASP A 109 11.98 -4.51 -11.77
N TRP A 110 11.39 -4.59 -10.59
CA TRP A 110 10.16 -3.88 -10.27
C TRP A 110 10.36 -2.45 -9.74
N GLY A 111 11.59 -1.92 -9.65
CA GLY A 111 11.82 -0.59 -9.07
C GLY A 111 11.29 -0.48 -7.63
N GLU A 112 10.93 0.71 -7.15
CA GLU A 112 10.14 0.99 -5.94
C GLU A 112 10.49 0.11 -4.72
N GLN A 113 11.77 -0.01 -4.35
CA GLN A 113 12.27 -0.88 -3.24
C GLN A 113 12.19 -2.40 -3.49
N LEU A 114 11.76 -2.82 -4.67
CA LEU A 114 11.71 -4.19 -5.19
C LEU A 114 12.88 -4.48 -6.16
N THR A 115 13.95 -3.67 -6.11
CA THR A 115 15.17 -3.84 -6.92
C THR A 115 15.78 -5.23 -6.77
N GLY A 116 16.19 -5.82 -7.89
CA GLY A 116 16.75 -7.17 -7.96
C GLY A 116 15.72 -8.31 -7.91
N LYS A 117 14.41 -8.01 -7.97
CA LYS A 117 13.35 -9.02 -8.13
C LYS A 117 13.01 -9.18 -9.60
N HIS A 118 13.36 -10.31 -10.18
CA HIS A 118 13.28 -10.52 -11.63
C HIS A 118 12.31 -11.61 -12.04
N LYS A 119 12.16 -12.71 -11.33
CA LYS A 119 11.07 -13.64 -11.59
C LYS A 119 10.83 -14.44 -10.33
N SER A 120 9.60 -14.50 -9.88
CA SER A 120 9.25 -15.24 -8.67
C SER A 120 8.89 -16.70 -8.97
N VAL A 121 9.15 -17.58 -8.02
CA VAL A 121 8.64 -18.95 -7.97
C VAL A 121 7.91 -19.20 -6.66
N VAL A 122 6.95 -20.12 -6.67
CA VAL A 122 6.31 -20.61 -5.45
C VAL A 122 7.06 -21.85 -4.99
N VAL A 123 7.46 -21.87 -3.72
CA VAL A 123 8.16 -22.99 -3.10
C VAL A 123 7.32 -23.51 -1.95
N VAL A 124 7.07 -24.81 -1.93
CA VAL A 124 6.35 -25.50 -0.87
C VAL A 124 7.26 -26.55 -0.24
N VAL A 125 7.35 -26.53 1.09
CA VAL A 125 8.20 -27.44 1.87
C VAL A 125 7.36 -28.17 2.92
N PRO A 126 7.56 -29.48 3.12
CA PRO A 126 6.91 -30.22 4.20
C PRO A 126 7.52 -29.83 5.55
N VAL A 127 6.69 -29.86 6.57
CA VAL A 127 7.04 -29.48 7.95
C VAL A 127 7.37 -30.72 8.80
N ASP A 128 6.89 -31.90 8.41
CA ASP A 128 6.93 -33.16 9.19
C ASP A 128 8.24 -33.96 9.05
N GLY A 129 9.27 -33.44 8.39
CA GLY A 129 10.54 -34.14 8.14
C GLY A 129 11.73 -33.59 8.93
N ASP A 130 12.88 -34.26 8.82
CA ASP A 130 14.19 -33.71 9.22
C ASP A 130 14.57 -32.44 8.42
N GLY A 131 13.74 -32.02 7.46
CA GLY A 131 13.83 -30.77 6.71
C GLY A 131 15.03 -30.68 5.76
N THR A 132 15.84 -31.74 5.66
CA THR A 132 17.16 -31.68 5.02
C THR A 132 17.18 -32.09 3.55
N LYS A 133 16.13 -32.76 3.05
CA LYS A 133 16.13 -33.26 1.67
C LYS A 133 15.41 -32.32 0.70
N ASP A 134 16.15 -31.88 -0.31
CA ASP A 134 15.62 -31.08 -1.42
C ASP A 134 14.56 -31.83 -2.26
N SER A 135 14.56 -33.18 -2.24
CA SER A 135 13.59 -34.02 -2.97
C SER A 135 12.14 -33.82 -2.54
N ASP A 136 11.93 -33.31 -1.33
CA ASP A 136 10.61 -33.21 -0.74
C ASP A 136 10.00 -31.81 -0.98
N ARG A 137 10.76 -30.92 -1.64
CA ARG A 137 10.36 -29.54 -1.94
C ARG A 137 9.66 -29.49 -3.29
N VAL A 138 8.52 -28.82 -3.35
CA VAL A 138 7.79 -28.55 -4.60
C VAL A 138 8.08 -27.11 -5.01
N MET A 139 8.80 -26.95 -6.13
CA MET A 139 8.93 -25.65 -6.79
C MET A 139 7.95 -25.58 -7.97
N MET A 140 7.16 -24.52 -7.99
CA MET A 140 6.21 -24.20 -9.05
C MET A 140 6.70 -22.95 -9.78
N THR A 141 7.11 -23.12 -11.04
CA THR A 141 7.50 -21.99 -11.91
C THR A 141 6.26 -21.45 -12.61
N PRO A 142 5.90 -20.17 -12.42
CA PRO A 142 4.74 -19.57 -13.09
C PRO A 142 4.88 -19.57 -14.62
N PRO A 143 3.77 -19.42 -15.36
CA PRO A 143 3.77 -19.29 -16.81
C PRO A 143 4.72 -18.20 -17.33
N GLU A 144 5.18 -18.29 -18.58
CA GLU A 144 6.17 -17.36 -19.14
C GLU A 144 5.74 -15.89 -19.11
N TRP A 145 4.46 -15.62 -19.37
CA TRP A 145 3.87 -14.28 -19.36
C TRP A 145 3.82 -13.64 -17.96
N CYS A 146 4.05 -14.41 -16.89
CA CYS A 146 4.00 -13.93 -15.51
C CYS A 146 5.36 -13.35 -15.12
N ALA A 147 5.39 -12.05 -14.81
CA ALA A 147 6.59 -11.36 -14.35
C ALA A 147 6.88 -11.60 -12.86
N GLY A 148 5.83 -11.79 -12.07
CA GLY A 148 5.89 -11.92 -10.63
C GLY A 148 4.61 -12.54 -10.08
N ILE A 149 4.72 -13.31 -9.00
CA ILE A 149 3.65 -13.97 -8.29
C ILE A 149 3.80 -13.65 -6.81
N GLY A 150 2.69 -13.32 -6.15
CA GLY A 150 2.67 -12.91 -4.76
C GLY A 150 1.33 -13.21 -4.09
N GLN A 151 1.16 -12.72 -2.86
CA GLN A 151 -0.10 -12.78 -2.12
C GLN A 151 -0.73 -14.19 -2.06
N LEU A 152 0.08 -15.21 -1.78
CA LEU A 152 -0.38 -16.61 -1.76
C LEU A 152 -1.48 -16.81 -0.71
N GLN A 153 -2.48 -17.61 -1.03
CA GLN A 153 -3.55 -17.99 -0.12
C GLN A 153 -3.86 -19.47 -0.28
N TRP A 154 -3.72 -20.25 0.79
CA TRP A 154 -4.15 -21.65 0.79
C TRP A 154 -5.67 -21.75 0.67
N THR A 155 -6.13 -22.65 -0.20
CA THR A 155 -7.54 -22.98 -0.39
C THR A 155 -7.87 -24.44 -0.10
N GLY A 156 -6.84 -25.28 0.02
CA GLY A 156 -6.90 -26.66 0.49
C GLY A 156 -5.51 -27.14 0.89
N PRO A 157 -5.33 -28.41 1.31
CA PRO A 157 -4.02 -28.95 1.69
C PRO A 157 -2.97 -28.96 0.58
N GLN A 158 -3.41 -29.04 -0.69
CA GLN A 158 -2.55 -29.12 -1.88
C GLN A 158 -2.92 -28.07 -2.96
N GLU A 159 -3.73 -27.08 -2.58
CA GLU A 159 -4.31 -26.10 -3.50
C GLU A 159 -4.10 -24.69 -2.95
N LEU A 160 -3.60 -23.79 -3.80
CA LEU A 160 -3.37 -22.38 -3.49
C LEU A 160 -4.05 -21.48 -4.53
N VAL A 161 -4.30 -20.24 -4.13
CA VAL A 161 -4.55 -19.11 -5.02
C VAL A 161 -3.40 -18.12 -4.87
N ALA A 162 -3.00 -17.50 -5.97
CA ALA A 162 -1.94 -16.52 -6.00
C ALA A 162 -2.28 -15.37 -6.96
N VAL A 163 -1.72 -14.19 -6.70
CA VAL A 163 -1.82 -13.05 -7.62
C VAL A 163 -0.61 -13.09 -8.54
N ALA A 164 -0.84 -13.17 -9.86
CA ALA A 164 0.19 -13.19 -10.89
C ALA A 164 0.14 -11.90 -11.71
N TYR A 165 1.23 -11.14 -11.70
CA TYR A 165 1.35 -9.89 -12.43
C TYR A 165 1.80 -10.16 -13.87
N VAL A 166 1.09 -9.57 -14.82
CA VAL A 166 1.37 -9.73 -16.24
C VAL A 166 2.65 -8.99 -16.60
N ASP A 167 3.53 -9.63 -17.37
CA ASP A 167 4.81 -9.05 -17.78
C ASP A 167 4.59 -7.89 -18.75
N ALA A 168 4.83 -6.67 -18.26
CA ALA A 168 5.04 -5.48 -19.06
C ALA A 168 6.54 -5.20 -19.06
N SER A 169 7.14 -5.06 -20.25
CA SER A 169 8.55 -4.65 -20.39
C SER A 169 8.63 -3.23 -20.93
N PRO A 170 9.24 -2.26 -20.20
CA PRO A 170 9.87 -2.43 -18.89
C PRO A 170 8.84 -2.65 -17.78
N ARG A 171 9.28 -3.30 -16.69
CA ARG A 171 8.42 -3.50 -15.52
C ARG A 171 8.25 -2.19 -14.78
N LEU A 172 7.04 -2.01 -14.29
CA LEU A 172 6.62 -0.79 -13.64
C LEU A 172 6.52 -1.02 -12.13
N GLY A 173 6.80 0.03 -11.37
CA GLY A 173 6.68 0.06 -9.91
C GLY A 173 5.32 -0.44 -9.42
N LEU A 174 5.34 -1.20 -8.32
CA LEU A 174 4.18 -1.88 -7.75
C LEU A 174 3.81 -1.43 -6.32
N ILE A 175 4.74 -0.84 -5.56
CA ILE A 175 4.49 -0.40 -4.17
C ILE A 175 3.64 0.87 -4.14
N TYR A 176 4.02 1.90 -4.92
CA TYR A 176 3.34 3.19 -4.92
C TYR A 176 2.33 3.34 -6.05
N CYS A 177 2.31 2.41 -7.00
CA CYS A 177 1.29 2.30 -8.03
C CYS A 177 0.83 0.82 -8.17
N PRO A 178 0.03 0.29 -7.22
CA PRO A 178 -0.32 -1.13 -7.15
C PRO A 178 -1.34 -1.59 -8.19
N ILE A 179 -1.92 -0.67 -8.96
CA ILE A 179 -2.96 -0.93 -9.97
C ILE A 179 -2.37 -1.46 -11.28
N ARG A 180 -1.59 -2.55 -11.17
CA ARG A 180 -0.98 -3.27 -12.27
C ARG A 180 -1.87 -4.41 -12.73
N GLU A 181 -1.82 -4.69 -14.02
CA GLU A 181 -2.56 -5.82 -14.58
C GLU A 181 -2.11 -7.12 -13.90
N ALA A 182 -3.08 -7.84 -13.37
CA ALA A 182 -2.84 -9.06 -12.63
C ALA A 182 -3.96 -10.07 -12.88
N VAL A 183 -3.63 -11.34 -12.64
CA VAL A 183 -4.53 -12.48 -12.79
C VAL A 183 -4.46 -13.32 -11.53
N LEU A 184 -5.61 -13.73 -11.00
CA LEU A 184 -5.63 -14.76 -9.96
C LEU A 184 -5.36 -16.11 -10.60
N LEU A 185 -4.32 -16.80 -10.11
CA LEU A 185 -3.99 -18.17 -10.51
C LEU A 185 -4.39 -19.13 -9.41
N HIS A 186 -5.08 -20.19 -9.80
CA HIS A 186 -5.14 -21.42 -9.03
C HIS A 186 -3.86 -22.21 -9.25
N VAL A 187 -3.26 -22.71 -8.16
CA VAL A 187 -2.01 -23.48 -8.17
C VAL A 187 -2.29 -24.84 -7.55
N SER A 188 -2.33 -25.87 -8.39
CA SER A 188 -2.45 -27.26 -7.92
C SER A 188 -1.08 -27.88 -7.78
N LEU A 189 -0.74 -28.26 -6.55
CA LEU A 189 0.54 -28.93 -6.24
C LEU A 189 0.54 -30.38 -6.74
N THR A 190 -0.64 -31.03 -6.77
CA THR A 190 -0.82 -32.40 -7.27
C THR A 190 -0.63 -32.47 -8.78
N GLU A 191 -1.31 -31.59 -9.52
CA GLU A 191 -1.19 -31.55 -10.99
C GLU A 191 0.05 -30.79 -11.47
N LYS A 192 0.73 -30.07 -10.56
CA LYS A 192 1.81 -29.12 -10.88
C LYS A 192 1.40 -28.14 -11.98
N LYS A 193 0.19 -27.59 -11.85
CA LYS A 193 -0.45 -26.77 -12.87
C LYS A 193 -0.94 -25.44 -12.32
N PHE A 194 -0.87 -24.42 -13.17
CA PHE A 194 -1.51 -23.12 -12.97
C PHE A 194 -2.77 -23.01 -13.84
N THR A 195 -3.85 -22.49 -13.26
CA THR A 195 -5.11 -22.23 -13.98
C THR A 195 -5.56 -20.78 -13.71
N GLU A 196 -5.83 -20.02 -14.77
CA GLU A 196 -6.32 -18.64 -14.67
C GLU A 196 -7.77 -18.59 -14.14
N LEU A 197 -8.00 -17.80 -13.09
CA LEU A 197 -9.30 -17.65 -12.42
C LEU A 197 -10.02 -16.34 -12.74
N THR A 198 -9.29 -15.31 -13.21
CA THR A 198 -9.83 -13.99 -13.54
C THR A 198 -9.35 -13.52 -14.92
N PRO A 199 -10.15 -12.73 -15.65
CA PRO A 199 -9.75 -12.24 -16.96
C PRO A 199 -8.53 -11.33 -16.85
N ARG A 200 -7.83 -11.18 -17.98
CA ARG A 200 -6.77 -10.18 -18.15
C ARG A 200 -7.37 -8.80 -18.43
N GLY A 201 -6.56 -7.75 -18.26
CA GLY A 201 -6.95 -6.35 -18.46
C GLY A 201 -7.52 -5.63 -17.23
N GLU A 202 -7.62 -6.31 -16.09
CA GLU A 202 -8.00 -5.71 -14.79
C GLU A 202 -6.83 -5.83 -13.81
N TRP A 203 -6.79 -4.93 -12.82
CA TRP A 203 -5.99 -5.14 -11.62
C TRP A 203 -6.81 -6.06 -10.69
N VAL A 204 -6.16 -7.05 -10.08
CA VAL A 204 -6.77 -7.91 -9.06
C VAL A 204 -5.79 -8.13 -7.92
N GLY A 205 -6.30 -8.30 -6.70
CA GLY A 205 -5.45 -8.53 -5.54
C GLY A 205 -6.22 -8.92 -4.29
N SER A 206 -5.48 -9.15 -3.21
CA SER A 206 -6.00 -9.50 -1.89
C SER A 206 -7.02 -10.65 -1.89
N PRO A 207 -6.71 -11.82 -2.47
CA PRO A 207 -7.62 -12.98 -2.43
C PRO A 207 -7.80 -13.50 -1.00
N ARG A 208 -9.05 -13.78 -0.61
CA ARG A 208 -9.46 -14.29 0.70
C ARG A 208 -10.52 -15.38 0.53
N LEU A 209 -10.28 -16.54 1.14
CA LEU A 209 -11.26 -17.62 1.14
C LEU A 209 -12.21 -17.44 2.32
N ASP A 210 -13.52 -17.50 2.06
CA ASP A 210 -14.55 -17.49 3.10
C ASP A 210 -14.38 -18.71 4.04
N PRO A 211 -14.58 -18.57 5.37
CA PRO A 211 -14.40 -19.67 6.32
C PRO A 211 -15.25 -20.92 6.04
N THR A 212 -16.36 -20.79 5.30
CA THR A 212 -17.20 -21.92 4.87
C THR A 212 -16.57 -22.72 3.72
N GLY A 213 -15.59 -22.15 3.02
CA GLY A 213 -15.03 -22.69 1.78
C GLY A 213 -15.93 -22.50 0.56
N GLU A 214 -17.06 -21.80 0.68
CA GLU A 214 -18.03 -21.62 -0.40
C GLU A 214 -17.61 -20.54 -1.41
N ALA A 215 -16.87 -19.52 -0.98
CA ALA A 215 -16.63 -18.32 -1.77
C ALA A 215 -15.19 -17.81 -1.67
N LEU A 216 -14.67 -17.34 -2.81
CA LEU A 216 -13.42 -16.59 -2.91
C LEU A 216 -13.76 -15.12 -3.12
N VAL A 217 -13.23 -14.28 -2.23
CA VAL A 217 -13.38 -12.83 -2.27
C VAL A 217 -12.05 -12.20 -2.67
N TYR A 218 -12.08 -11.17 -3.50
CA TYR A 218 -10.87 -10.45 -3.91
C TYR A 218 -11.20 -9.02 -4.31
N LEU A 219 -10.17 -8.18 -4.37
CA LEU A 219 -10.25 -6.83 -4.89
C LEU A 219 -10.02 -6.85 -6.39
N ARG A 220 -10.73 -5.98 -7.12
CA ARG A 220 -10.47 -5.74 -8.53
C ARG A 220 -10.66 -4.28 -8.92
N GLY A 221 -10.13 -3.91 -10.08
CA GLY A 221 -10.51 -2.69 -10.76
C GLY A 221 -9.76 -2.42 -12.06
N PRO A 222 -9.97 -1.26 -12.68
CA PRO A 222 -9.30 -0.91 -13.92
C PRO A 222 -7.79 -0.71 -13.73
N VAL A 223 -7.02 -1.02 -14.78
CA VAL A 223 -5.56 -0.85 -14.79
C VAL A 223 -5.17 0.60 -15.09
N GLY A 224 -4.27 1.13 -14.26
CA GLY A 224 -3.75 2.49 -14.32
C GLY A 224 -4.78 3.59 -13.98
N GLY A 225 -4.34 4.85 -14.16
CA GLY A 225 -5.08 6.04 -13.69
C GLY A 225 -4.38 6.62 -12.46
N PRO A 226 -5.14 7.20 -11.51
CA PRO A 226 -4.63 7.64 -10.21
C PRO A 226 -3.77 6.57 -9.51
N HIS A 227 -2.61 6.93 -8.94
CA HIS A 227 -1.67 6.02 -8.23
C HIS A 227 -2.36 5.00 -7.32
N VAL A 228 -3.31 5.50 -6.54
CA VAL A 228 -4.22 4.74 -5.70
C VAL A 228 -5.62 5.18 -6.08
N ARG A 229 -6.45 4.25 -6.56
CA ARG A 229 -7.84 4.51 -6.92
C ARG A 229 -8.80 3.60 -6.17
N GLU A 230 -10.08 3.87 -6.38
CA GLU A 230 -11.17 3.03 -5.90
C GLU A 230 -11.05 1.58 -6.41
N ALA A 231 -11.32 0.62 -5.53
CA ALA A 231 -11.37 -0.80 -5.83
C ALA A 231 -12.78 -1.37 -5.60
N GLN A 232 -13.15 -2.38 -6.36
CA GLN A 232 -14.33 -3.19 -6.09
C GLN A 232 -13.96 -4.38 -5.21
N LEU A 233 -14.79 -4.67 -4.20
CA LEU A 233 -14.77 -5.97 -3.53
C LEU A 233 -15.75 -6.88 -4.27
N VAL A 234 -15.26 -8.01 -4.76
CA VAL A 234 -16.09 -8.97 -5.47
C VAL A 234 -15.99 -10.35 -4.83
N SER A 235 -17.04 -11.14 -4.98
CA SER A 235 -17.13 -12.50 -4.48
C SER A 235 -17.55 -13.45 -5.60
N ARG A 236 -16.93 -14.63 -5.66
CA ARG A 236 -17.34 -15.71 -6.55
C ARG A 236 -17.46 -17.01 -5.78
N PRO A 237 -18.31 -17.97 -6.22
CA PRO A 237 -18.24 -19.33 -5.73
C PRO A 237 -16.83 -19.89 -5.92
N TRP A 238 -16.31 -20.53 -4.87
CA TRP A 238 -15.00 -21.15 -4.90
C TRP A 238 -15.03 -22.47 -5.67
N GLY A 239 -14.09 -22.62 -6.59
CA GLY A 239 -13.89 -23.81 -7.39
C GLY A 239 -12.72 -23.61 -8.36
N PRO A 240 -11.93 -24.66 -8.64
CA PRO A 240 -10.69 -24.56 -9.42
C PRO A 240 -10.95 -24.44 -10.95
N GLN A 241 -12.21 -24.33 -11.38
CA GLN A 241 -12.55 -24.28 -12.79
C GLN A 241 -12.02 -23.00 -13.46
N PRO A 242 -11.59 -23.07 -14.73
CA PRO A 242 -11.11 -21.92 -15.50
C PRO A 242 -12.23 -20.95 -15.91
N LEU A 243 -11.82 -19.77 -16.36
CA LEU A 243 -12.66 -18.63 -16.80
C LEU A 243 -13.91 -18.94 -17.64
N LEU A 244 -13.87 -19.98 -18.48
CA LEU A 244 -14.88 -20.20 -19.51
C LEU A 244 -16.20 -20.80 -18.98
N ASP A 245 -16.24 -21.22 -17.71
CA ASP A 245 -17.38 -21.95 -17.13
C ASP A 245 -18.10 -21.21 -15.98
N ILE A 246 -17.85 -19.91 -15.76
CA ILE A 246 -18.19 -19.24 -14.48
C ILE A 246 -19.16 -18.06 -14.62
N VAL A 247 -20.18 -18.06 -13.74
CA VAL A 247 -21.05 -16.93 -13.42
C VAL A 247 -20.20 -15.71 -13.04
N PRO A 248 -20.43 -14.51 -13.63
CA PRO A 248 -19.64 -13.32 -13.31
C PRO A 248 -19.62 -13.05 -11.79
N PRO A 249 -18.48 -12.60 -11.24
CA PRO A 249 -18.35 -12.42 -9.80
C PRO A 249 -19.37 -11.40 -9.31
N ALA A 250 -19.99 -11.67 -8.16
CA ALA A 250 -20.92 -10.77 -7.52
C ALA A 250 -20.16 -9.58 -6.93
N VAL A 251 -20.51 -8.37 -7.36
CA VAL A 251 -20.01 -7.14 -6.74
C VAL A 251 -20.60 -7.02 -5.34
N VAL A 252 -19.73 -7.03 -4.33
CA VAL A 252 -20.07 -6.89 -2.91
C VAL A 252 -20.02 -5.42 -2.52
N ILE A 253 -18.92 -4.74 -2.84
CA ILE A 253 -18.74 -3.29 -2.70
C ILE A 253 -18.34 -2.75 -4.06
N ASP A 254 -19.12 -1.79 -4.55
CA ASP A 254 -18.89 -1.14 -5.84
C ASP A 254 -18.04 0.14 -5.69
N TYR A 255 -17.70 0.77 -6.81
CA TYR A 255 -17.13 2.10 -6.83
C TYR A 255 -18.15 3.12 -6.31
N HIS A 256 -17.72 3.93 -5.35
CA HIS A 256 -18.53 5.02 -4.82
C HIS A 256 -18.07 6.34 -5.44
N GLN A 257 -18.94 6.94 -6.25
CA GLN A 257 -18.65 8.24 -6.85
C GLN A 257 -18.47 9.32 -5.79
N GLU A 258 -19.32 9.29 -4.76
CA GLU A 258 -19.33 10.22 -3.64
C GLU A 258 -19.33 9.46 -2.31
N GLU A 259 -18.95 10.17 -1.24
CA GLU A 259 -19.08 9.67 0.12
C GLU A 259 -20.55 9.45 0.52
N GLN A 260 -20.80 8.35 1.23
CA GLN A 260 -22.11 7.95 1.71
C GLN A 260 -22.21 8.03 3.22
N VAL A 261 -23.40 8.33 3.72
CA VAL A 261 -23.73 8.23 5.14
C VAL A 261 -24.39 6.88 5.40
N LEU A 262 -23.77 6.04 6.22
CA LEU A 262 -24.31 4.74 6.62
C LEU A 262 -25.45 4.91 7.63
N GLN A 263 -26.16 3.82 7.92
CA GLN A 263 -27.34 3.85 8.80
C GLN A 263 -27.05 4.33 10.23
N ASP A 264 -25.81 4.17 10.70
CA ASP A 264 -25.35 4.63 12.00
C ASP A 264 -24.78 6.06 12.00
N GLY A 265 -24.85 6.75 10.85
CA GLY A 265 -24.32 8.10 10.65
C GLY A 265 -22.83 8.16 10.31
N SER A 266 -22.12 7.02 10.28
CA SER A 266 -20.73 6.98 9.85
C SER A 266 -20.60 7.25 8.35
N LEU A 267 -19.45 7.77 7.95
CA LEU A 267 -19.16 8.09 6.55
C LEU A 267 -18.49 6.90 5.87
N PHE A 268 -18.78 6.67 4.59
CA PHE A 268 -18.13 5.63 3.80
C PHE A 268 -17.86 6.14 2.38
N ALA A 269 -16.59 6.21 2.01
CA ALA A 269 -16.12 6.76 0.74
C ALA A 269 -15.71 5.69 -0.28
N GLY A 270 -16.05 4.42 -0.04
CA GLY A 270 -15.59 3.29 -0.84
C GLY A 270 -14.22 2.76 -0.42
N LEU A 271 -13.76 1.74 -1.14
CA LEU A 271 -12.47 1.08 -0.90
C LEU A 271 -11.39 1.79 -1.71
N THR A 272 -10.37 2.31 -1.04
CA THR A 272 -9.24 2.98 -1.70
C THR A 272 -7.93 2.31 -1.31
N GLY A 273 -7.16 1.85 -2.30
CA GLY A 273 -5.88 1.18 -2.07
C GLY A 273 -5.92 -0.36 -1.99
N ALA A 274 -4.76 -0.97 -2.21
CA ALA A 274 -4.61 -2.42 -2.36
C ALA A 274 -4.57 -3.20 -1.02
N SER A 275 -4.30 -2.52 0.09
CA SER A 275 -4.06 -3.13 1.42
C SER A 275 -5.21 -2.90 2.42
N VAL A 276 -6.43 -2.66 1.95
CA VAL A 276 -7.60 -2.38 2.79
C VAL A 276 -8.14 -3.61 3.55
N VAL A 277 -7.81 -4.83 3.10
CA VAL A 277 -8.30 -6.08 3.68
C VAL A 277 -7.16 -6.82 4.41
N PRO A 278 -7.26 -7.02 5.74
CA PRO A 278 -6.29 -7.82 6.49
C PRO A 278 -6.13 -9.23 5.93
N GLU A 279 -4.99 -9.88 6.18
CA GLU A 279 -4.75 -11.25 5.70
C GLU A 279 -5.81 -12.23 6.23
N ARG A 280 -6.10 -12.17 7.53
CA ARG A 280 -7.28 -12.79 8.12
C ARG A 280 -8.30 -11.71 8.39
N CYS A 281 -9.38 -11.72 7.63
CA CYS A 281 -10.37 -10.65 7.61
C CYS A 281 -11.77 -11.10 8.03
N PHE A 282 -12.04 -12.40 8.15
CA PHE A 282 -13.40 -12.89 8.43
C PHE A 282 -13.69 -12.97 9.93
N LEU A 283 -14.65 -12.16 10.39
CA LEU A 283 -15.13 -12.17 11.77
C LEU A 283 -16.06 -13.37 12.05
N ALA A 284 -16.84 -13.72 11.04
CA ALA A 284 -17.75 -14.86 10.98
C ALA A 284 -17.88 -15.30 9.51
N PRO A 285 -18.48 -16.46 9.22
CA PRO A 285 -18.88 -16.81 7.86
C PRO A 285 -19.55 -15.63 7.15
N HIS A 286 -19.06 -15.28 5.96
CA HIS A 286 -19.54 -14.20 5.11
C HIS A 286 -19.38 -12.76 5.64
N GLN A 287 -18.87 -12.58 6.86
CA GLN A 287 -18.64 -11.25 7.46
C GLN A 287 -17.16 -10.88 7.38
N LEU A 288 -16.83 -9.99 6.45
CA LEU A 288 -15.47 -9.54 6.17
C LEU A 288 -15.21 -8.16 6.79
N VAL A 289 -14.08 -8.03 7.47
CA VAL A 289 -13.57 -6.79 8.07
C VAL A 289 -12.55 -6.15 7.15
N PHE A 290 -12.64 -4.84 6.96
CA PHE A 290 -11.68 -4.06 6.17
C PHE A 290 -11.55 -2.64 6.74
N SER A 291 -10.50 -1.92 6.33
CA SER A 291 -10.28 -0.53 6.73
C SER A 291 -9.98 0.35 5.52
N THR A 292 -10.55 1.55 5.49
CA THR A 292 -10.36 2.54 4.42
C THR A 292 -10.39 3.94 5.00
N THR A 293 -9.85 4.93 4.29
CA THR A 293 -9.91 6.33 4.71
C THR A 293 -11.32 6.88 4.56
N ALA A 294 -11.80 7.59 5.58
CA ALA A 294 -13.06 8.33 5.59
C ALA A 294 -12.79 9.74 6.13
N ARG A 295 -12.67 10.71 5.21
CA ARG A 295 -12.24 12.11 5.44
C ARG A 295 -11.00 12.28 6.31
N PHE A 296 -11.22 12.35 7.61
CA PHE A 296 -10.22 12.72 8.61
C PHE A 296 -9.65 11.50 9.33
N ALA A 297 -10.16 10.30 9.12
CA ALA A 297 -9.74 9.11 9.87
C ALA A 297 -9.63 7.89 8.96
N THR A 298 -8.80 6.94 9.36
CA THR A 298 -8.95 5.56 8.86
C THR A 298 -10.05 4.90 9.69
N GLN A 299 -11.08 4.38 9.03
CA GLN A 299 -12.20 3.73 9.70
C GLN A 299 -12.25 2.26 9.30
N THR A 300 -12.71 1.43 10.23
CA THR A 300 -12.88 -0.02 10.04
C THR A 300 -14.36 -0.34 9.89
N TYR A 301 -14.68 -1.20 8.92
CA TYR A 301 -16.03 -1.62 8.57
C TYR A 301 -16.14 -3.14 8.54
N VAL A 302 -17.36 -3.62 8.64
CA VAL A 302 -17.74 -5.00 8.40
C VAL A 302 -18.70 -5.02 7.21
N VAL A 303 -18.45 -5.89 6.25
CA VAL A 303 -19.37 -6.17 5.14
C VAL A 303 -19.83 -7.61 5.19
N ASP A 304 -21.14 -7.81 5.06
CA ASP A 304 -21.71 -9.13 4.81
C ASP A 304 -21.75 -9.39 3.31
N ILE A 305 -21.02 -10.40 2.85
CA ILE A 305 -20.79 -10.66 1.41
C ILE A 305 -22.07 -11.13 0.69
N LYS A 306 -23.03 -11.72 1.40
CA LYS A 306 -24.28 -12.22 0.81
C LYS A 306 -25.31 -11.08 0.68
N SER A 307 -25.52 -10.32 1.75
CA SER A 307 -26.47 -9.20 1.78
C SER A 307 -25.92 -7.88 1.23
N LYS A 308 -24.58 -7.76 1.12
CA LYS A 308 -23.84 -6.57 0.70
C LYS A 308 -23.98 -5.36 1.64
N LEU A 309 -24.46 -5.60 2.86
CA LEU A 309 -24.59 -4.54 3.86
C LEU A 309 -23.22 -4.20 4.45
N VAL A 310 -22.87 -2.92 4.42
CA VAL A 310 -21.66 -2.36 5.04
C VAL A 310 -22.05 -1.59 6.30
N GLU A 311 -21.39 -1.91 7.41
CA GLU A 311 -21.57 -1.24 8.70
C GLU A 311 -20.21 -0.84 9.28
N ALA A 312 -20.13 0.30 9.97
CA ALA A 312 -18.92 0.63 10.70
C ALA A 312 -18.72 -0.31 11.90
N LEU A 313 -17.49 -0.74 12.12
CA LEU A 313 -17.15 -1.52 13.29
C LEU A 313 -17.25 -0.64 14.54
N LYS A 314 -18.20 -0.97 15.42
CA LYS A 314 -18.45 -0.21 16.65
C LYS A 314 -17.33 -0.46 17.66
N ALA A 315 -16.35 0.44 17.70
CA ALA A 315 -15.30 0.50 18.70
C ALA A 315 -15.45 1.79 19.51
N PRO A 316 -15.28 1.78 20.85
CA PRO A 316 -15.29 3.00 21.68
C PRO A 316 -13.96 3.75 21.56
N LEU A 317 -13.52 4.01 20.33
CA LEU A 317 -12.23 4.61 19.98
C LEU A 317 -12.48 5.82 19.07
N THR A 318 -11.69 6.87 19.26
CA THR A 318 -11.74 8.09 18.44
C THR A 318 -10.49 8.19 17.54
N GLY A 319 -10.56 8.97 16.47
CA GLY A 319 -9.46 9.04 15.51
C GLY A 319 -9.40 7.83 14.59
N SER A 320 -8.18 7.37 14.29
CA SER A 320 -7.99 6.35 13.24
C SER A 320 -7.86 4.96 13.82
N VAL A 321 -8.66 4.05 13.27
CA VAL A 321 -8.77 2.66 13.66
C VAL A 321 -8.61 1.78 12.42
N THR A 322 -7.59 0.94 12.44
CA THR A 322 -7.26 0.01 11.35
C THR A 322 -7.35 -1.43 11.85
N ALA A 323 -8.07 -2.30 11.15
CA ALA A 323 -8.02 -3.73 11.39
C ALA A 323 -6.67 -4.28 10.93
N LEU A 324 -5.97 -4.96 11.83
CA LEU A 324 -4.68 -5.59 11.54
C LEU A 324 -4.84 -7.08 11.29
N ASP A 325 -5.77 -7.71 12.01
CA ASP A 325 -5.92 -9.16 12.00
C ASP A 325 -7.27 -9.59 12.59
N VAL A 326 -7.77 -10.76 12.19
CA VAL A 326 -9.00 -11.36 12.73
C VAL A 326 -8.74 -12.82 13.08
N ALA A 327 -9.05 -13.19 14.33
CA ALA A 327 -8.87 -14.56 14.82
C ALA A 327 -9.91 -14.89 15.89
N ASP A 328 -10.49 -16.09 15.82
CA ASP A 328 -11.42 -16.63 16.81
C ASP A 328 -12.60 -15.68 17.15
N GLY A 329 -13.14 -15.01 16.13
CA GLY A 329 -14.23 -14.05 16.28
C GLY A 329 -13.83 -12.76 17.01
N ARG A 330 -12.53 -12.43 17.03
CA ARG A 330 -11.98 -11.20 17.61
C ARG A 330 -11.22 -10.43 16.54
N VAL A 331 -11.29 -9.10 16.63
CA VAL A 331 -10.56 -8.20 15.74
C VAL A 331 -9.42 -7.57 16.52
N LEU A 332 -8.21 -7.68 16.00
CA LEU A 332 -7.06 -6.91 16.44
C LEU A 332 -7.04 -5.59 15.67
N LEU A 333 -7.13 -4.49 16.41
CA LEU A 333 -7.13 -3.14 15.87
C LEU A 333 -5.84 -2.43 16.23
N GLY A 334 -5.27 -1.70 15.27
CA GLY A 334 -4.35 -0.61 15.52
C GLY A 334 -5.14 0.68 15.67
N HIS A 335 -4.83 1.47 16.70
CA HIS A 335 -5.49 2.73 17.00
C HIS A 335 -4.47 3.81 17.36
N SER A 336 -4.67 4.99 16.80
CA SER A 336 -3.91 6.19 17.17
C SER A 336 -4.69 7.45 16.82
N THR A 337 -4.28 8.57 17.41
CA THR A 337 -4.72 9.91 17.02
C THR A 337 -3.47 10.76 16.76
N LEU A 338 -3.62 11.97 16.23
CA LEU A 338 -2.50 12.91 16.08
C LEU A 338 -1.84 13.26 17.43
N THR A 339 -2.56 13.12 18.54
CA THR A 339 -2.11 13.44 19.90
C THR A 339 -1.78 12.21 20.75
N VAL A 340 -2.22 11.02 20.32
CA VAL A 340 -2.06 9.75 21.05
C VAL A 340 -1.31 8.75 20.18
N SER A 341 -0.18 8.24 20.70
CA SER A 341 0.64 7.24 20.00
C SER A 341 -0.08 5.91 19.77
N ALA A 342 0.49 5.10 18.87
CA ALA A 342 -0.13 3.85 18.45
C ALA A 342 -0.34 2.85 19.60
N SER A 343 -1.52 2.26 19.63
CA SER A 343 -1.97 1.26 20.58
C SER A 343 -2.67 0.12 19.85
N LEU A 344 -2.55 -1.09 20.39
CA LEU A 344 -3.31 -2.25 19.94
C LEU A 344 -4.54 -2.44 20.81
N HIS A 345 -5.66 -2.76 20.18
CA HIS A 345 -6.93 -3.03 20.85
C HIS A 345 -7.46 -4.36 20.37
N LEU A 346 -7.83 -5.22 21.31
CA LEU A 346 -8.55 -6.46 20.98
C LEU A 346 -10.03 -6.24 21.31
N LEU A 347 -10.89 -6.32 20.29
CA LEU A 347 -12.34 -6.31 20.45
C LEU A 347 -12.86 -7.75 20.55
N PRO A 348 -13.29 -8.22 21.73
CA PRO A 348 -13.91 -9.52 21.89
C PRO A 348 -15.43 -9.47 21.65
N LYS A 349 -16.02 -10.64 21.40
CA LYS A 349 -17.48 -10.83 21.29
C LYS A 349 -18.24 -10.59 22.62
N MET A 350 -17.56 -10.50 23.77
CA MET A 350 -18.22 -10.56 25.10
C MET A 350 -17.53 -9.86 26.30
N TYR A 351 -16.43 -9.11 26.13
CA TYR A 351 -15.65 -8.53 27.24
C TYR A 351 -15.18 -7.09 26.97
N PRO A 352 -14.78 -6.31 27.99
CA PRO A 352 -14.21 -4.98 27.76
C PRO A 352 -12.94 -5.04 26.89
N CYS A 353 -12.74 -4.00 26.08
CA CYS A 353 -11.61 -3.85 25.16
C CYS A 353 -10.27 -3.99 25.92
N ILE A 354 -9.37 -4.86 25.45
CA ILE A 354 -8.00 -4.97 25.99
C ILE A 354 -7.10 -4.05 25.18
N CYS A 355 -6.57 -3.01 25.82
CA CYS A 355 -5.59 -2.10 25.25
C CYS A 355 -4.17 -2.58 25.58
N ILE A 356 -3.33 -2.76 24.56
CA ILE A 356 -1.90 -3.03 24.68
C ILE A 356 -1.17 -1.85 24.03
N PRO A 357 -0.49 -0.97 24.79
CA PRO A 357 0.30 0.10 24.20
C PRO A 357 1.48 -0.50 23.41
N LEU A 358 1.71 -0.03 22.18
CA LEU A 358 2.85 -0.47 21.36
C LEU A 358 4.14 0.30 21.68
N VAL A 359 3.98 1.49 22.25
CA VAL A 359 5.08 2.34 22.70
C VAL A 359 4.81 2.72 24.15
N ASP A 360 5.43 2.01 25.08
CA ASP A 360 5.46 2.45 26.48
C ASP A 360 6.21 3.79 26.55
N GLY A 361 5.52 4.84 27.00
CA GLY A 361 6.16 6.09 27.41
C GLY A 361 6.28 7.22 26.38
N CYS A 362 5.85 7.06 25.12
CA CYS A 362 5.72 8.20 24.19
C CYS A 362 4.29 8.75 24.17
N ARG A 363 3.80 9.24 25.31
CA ARG A 363 2.83 10.34 25.25
C ARG A 363 3.69 11.54 24.88
N LEU A 364 3.37 12.28 23.82
CA LEU A 364 3.96 13.60 23.66
C LEU A 364 3.48 14.38 24.88
N ALA A 365 4.32 14.48 25.92
CA ALA A 365 3.93 15.02 27.22
C ALA A 365 3.50 16.50 27.16
N GLU A 366 3.50 17.08 25.97
CA GLU A 366 3.28 18.50 25.67
C GLU A 366 2.13 18.77 24.68
N VAL A 367 1.49 17.75 24.08
CA VAL A 367 0.35 17.96 23.18
C VAL A 367 -0.94 17.72 23.94
N ALA A 368 -1.71 18.80 24.15
CA ALA A 368 -3.00 18.67 24.82
C ALA A 368 -4.01 17.93 23.92
N GLU A 369 -4.91 17.16 24.54
CA GLU A 369 -5.88 16.34 23.81
C GLU A 369 -6.86 17.18 22.96
N ASP A 370 -7.02 18.47 23.27
CA ASP A 370 -7.88 19.44 22.59
C ASP A 370 -7.17 20.25 21.48
N TRP A 371 -5.91 19.95 21.17
CA TRP A 371 -5.14 20.65 20.13
C TRP A 371 -5.43 20.14 18.71
N LEU A 372 -6.33 19.18 18.56
CA LEU A 372 -6.77 18.69 17.27
C LEU A 372 -8.06 19.40 16.84
N ASP A 373 -8.05 19.93 15.62
CA ASP A 373 -9.24 20.45 14.97
C ASP A 373 -9.28 20.00 13.50
N THR A 374 -10.48 19.90 12.94
CA THR A 374 -10.71 19.42 11.57
C THR A 374 -11.83 20.21 10.91
N TRP A 375 -11.69 20.53 9.64
CA TRP A 375 -12.75 21.20 8.87
C TRP A 375 -12.71 20.85 7.40
N LEU A 376 -13.77 21.24 6.69
CA LEU A 376 -13.80 21.27 5.23
C LEU A 376 -13.50 22.71 4.79
N LEU A 377 -12.59 22.86 3.83
CA LEU A 377 -12.27 24.16 3.25
C LEU A 377 -13.54 24.79 2.65
N ALA A 378 -13.88 26.00 3.10
CA ALA A 378 -15.13 26.65 2.72
C ALA A 378 -15.14 27.11 1.25
N ASP A 379 -14.03 27.67 0.78
CA ASP A 379 -13.91 28.30 -0.54
C ASP A 379 -12.67 27.78 -1.30
N PRO A 380 -12.64 26.52 -1.73
CA PRO A 380 -11.56 26.02 -2.59
C PRO A 380 -11.60 26.70 -3.98
N PRO A 381 -10.46 26.80 -4.68
CA PRO A 381 -10.42 27.26 -6.07
C PRO A 381 -11.41 26.49 -6.97
N SER A 382 -12.10 27.18 -7.86
CA SER A 382 -13.06 26.52 -8.76
C SER A 382 -12.36 25.56 -9.73
N HIS A 383 -12.84 24.33 -9.77
CA HIS A 383 -12.49 23.33 -10.77
C HIS A 383 -13.10 23.75 -12.14
N PRO A 384 -12.35 23.61 -13.26
CA PRO A 384 -12.87 23.92 -14.60
C PRO A 384 -14.08 23.08 -15.02
N ASP A 385 -14.08 21.79 -14.67
CA ASP A 385 -15.29 20.95 -14.69
C ASP A 385 -16.15 21.23 -13.43
N PRO A 386 -17.38 21.77 -13.59
CA PRO A 386 -18.25 22.08 -12.45
C PRO A 386 -18.67 20.88 -11.61
N ALA A 387 -18.61 19.66 -12.15
CA ALA A 387 -18.96 18.44 -11.42
C ALA A 387 -18.06 18.20 -10.20
N TYR A 388 -16.83 18.74 -10.21
CA TYR A 388 -15.88 18.58 -9.11
C TYR A 388 -15.86 19.77 -8.13
N ASN A 389 -16.66 20.82 -8.34
CA ASN A 389 -16.69 21.98 -7.43
C ASN A 389 -17.30 21.67 -6.06
N SER A 390 -18.08 20.59 -5.95
CA SER A 390 -18.66 20.11 -4.68
C SER A 390 -17.74 19.15 -3.93
N VAL A 391 -16.57 18.79 -4.48
CA VAL A 391 -15.63 17.86 -3.84
C VAL A 391 -15.13 18.48 -2.53
N PRO A 392 -15.35 17.81 -1.38
CA PRO A 392 -14.84 18.30 -0.11
C PRO A 392 -13.31 18.29 -0.08
N VAL A 393 -12.70 19.32 0.53
CA VAL A 393 -11.26 19.39 0.83
C VAL A 393 -11.08 19.36 2.35
N PRO A 394 -10.85 18.17 2.95
CA PRO A 394 -10.63 18.03 4.38
C PRO A 394 -9.31 18.66 4.82
N VAL A 395 -9.29 19.35 5.95
CA VAL A 395 -8.09 19.92 6.56
C VAL A 395 -7.99 19.49 8.02
N LEU A 396 -6.83 19.02 8.43
CA LEU A 396 -6.50 18.74 9.82
C LEU A 396 -5.55 19.82 10.36
N TYR A 397 -5.72 20.20 11.62
CA TYR A 397 -4.83 21.08 12.35
C TYR A 397 -4.42 20.47 13.67
N CYS A 398 -3.14 20.58 14.00
CA CYS A 398 -2.59 20.19 15.29
C CYS A 398 -1.82 21.37 15.89
N GLY A 399 -2.36 21.93 16.97
CA GLY A 399 -1.79 23.05 17.71
C GLY A 399 -2.84 23.70 18.62
N PRO A 400 -2.46 24.70 19.43
CA PRO A 400 -3.40 25.42 20.26
C PRO A 400 -4.52 26.06 19.43
N THR A 401 -5.76 25.97 19.92
CA THR A 401 -6.93 26.64 19.33
C THR A 401 -7.34 27.89 20.12
N GLN A 402 -6.80 28.05 21.33
CA GLN A 402 -7.03 29.18 22.23
C GLN A 402 -5.69 29.81 22.63
N PRO A 403 -5.67 31.13 22.94
CA PRO A 403 -4.49 31.82 23.45
C PRO A 403 -3.84 31.11 24.63
N THR A 404 -2.60 30.66 24.45
CA THR A 404 -1.74 30.17 25.54
C THR A 404 -0.86 31.32 26.06
N ALA A 405 -0.41 31.25 27.32
CA ALA A 405 0.58 32.20 27.83
C ALA A 405 1.88 32.08 27.02
N GLY A 406 2.18 33.06 26.17
CA GLY A 406 3.35 33.03 25.28
C GLY A 406 3.18 33.84 24.00
N ALA A 407 4.20 33.78 23.14
CA ALA A 407 4.14 34.38 21.81
C ALA A 407 3.27 33.54 20.86
N LYS A 408 2.79 34.18 19.80
CA LYS A 408 2.14 33.48 18.68
C LYS A 408 3.10 32.44 18.09
N ARG A 409 2.56 31.29 17.68
CA ARG A 409 3.31 30.14 17.20
C ARG A 409 3.48 30.18 15.67
N PRO A 410 4.65 29.81 15.15
CA PRO A 410 4.84 29.63 13.71
C PRO A 410 3.96 28.49 13.18
N LEU A 411 3.57 28.58 11.90
CA LEU A 411 2.73 27.58 11.23
C LEU A 411 3.55 26.78 10.21
N VAL A 412 3.44 25.47 10.23
CA VAL A 412 3.95 24.58 9.18
C VAL A 412 2.77 24.01 8.40
N SER A 413 2.73 24.25 7.08
CA SER A 413 1.88 23.50 6.16
C SER A 413 2.60 22.22 5.75
N LEU A 414 2.08 21.10 6.23
CA LEU A 414 2.64 19.77 6.00
C LEU A 414 1.84 19.10 4.89
N LEU A 415 2.51 18.82 3.76
CA LEU A 415 1.90 18.38 2.51
C LEU A 415 2.26 16.92 2.23
N HIS A 416 1.25 16.05 2.10
CA HIS A 416 1.47 14.62 1.91
C HIS A 416 1.93 14.30 0.47
N GLY A 417 2.58 13.14 0.33
CA GLY A 417 2.91 12.57 -0.98
C GLY A 417 1.73 11.79 -1.59
N GLY A 418 1.95 11.20 -2.76
CA GLY A 418 0.92 10.48 -3.50
C GLY A 418 0.97 10.87 -4.98
N PRO A 419 -0.01 11.63 -5.51
CA PRO A 419 -0.93 12.51 -4.77
C PRO A 419 -2.10 11.84 -4.07
N HIS A 420 -2.40 10.60 -4.42
CA HIS A 420 -3.53 9.85 -3.87
C HIS A 420 -3.17 9.20 -2.53
N SER A 421 -3.14 10.03 -1.49
CA SER A 421 -3.01 9.65 -0.08
C SER A 421 -3.86 10.59 0.76
N ALA A 422 -3.78 10.51 2.09
CA ALA A 422 -4.44 11.44 2.98
C ALA A 422 -3.73 11.48 4.34
N TYR A 423 -3.69 12.66 4.94
CA TYR A 423 -3.54 12.75 6.38
C TYR A 423 -4.83 12.30 7.05
N THR A 424 -4.66 11.47 8.07
CA THR A 424 -5.74 11.06 8.96
C THR A 424 -5.37 11.46 10.38
N ASN A 425 -6.35 11.45 11.27
CA ASN A 425 -6.17 11.58 12.70
C ASN A 425 -5.51 10.31 13.23
N SER A 426 -4.25 10.14 12.87
CA SER A 426 -3.35 9.04 13.19
C SER A 426 -2.04 9.63 13.68
N PHE A 427 -1.35 8.92 14.55
CA PHE A 427 -0.09 9.40 15.08
C PHE A 427 0.94 9.57 13.96
N TYR A 428 1.47 10.79 13.82
CA TYR A 428 2.56 11.08 12.90
C TYR A 428 3.70 11.75 13.64
N MET A 429 4.83 11.05 13.73
CA MET A 429 5.98 11.47 14.53
C MET A 429 6.47 12.88 14.18
N LEU A 430 6.46 13.24 12.89
CA LEU A 430 6.87 14.57 12.45
C LEU A 430 5.94 15.67 12.96
N VAL A 431 4.63 15.45 12.98
CA VAL A 431 3.67 16.40 13.59
C VAL A 431 3.97 16.54 15.07
N GLY A 432 4.16 15.42 15.77
CA GLY A 432 4.51 15.42 17.19
C GLY A 432 5.80 16.20 17.49
N ALA A 433 6.83 15.99 16.67
CA ALA A 433 8.11 16.70 16.81
C ALA A 433 7.99 18.20 16.53
N LEU A 434 7.26 18.60 15.48
CA LEU A 434 7.03 20.01 15.17
C LEU A 434 6.23 20.71 16.27
N VAL A 435 5.16 20.08 16.76
CA VAL A 435 4.33 20.63 17.83
C VAL A 435 5.10 20.73 19.14
N GLY A 436 5.90 19.71 19.50
CA GLY A 436 6.80 19.78 20.66
C GLY A 436 7.89 20.84 20.51
N ALA A 437 8.34 21.13 19.28
CA ALA A 437 9.30 22.19 19.00
C ALA A 437 8.68 23.61 18.97
N GLY A 438 7.40 23.77 19.30
CA GLY A 438 6.75 25.08 19.37
C GLY A 438 6.00 25.51 18.10
N TYR A 439 5.94 24.68 17.06
CA TYR A 439 5.16 24.97 15.85
C TYR A 439 3.70 24.55 16.00
N SER A 440 2.82 25.12 15.18
CA SER A 440 1.50 24.54 14.85
C SER A 440 1.56 23.94 13.45
N VAL A 441 0.74 22.93 13.18
CA VAL A 441 0.77 22.20 11.90
C VAL A 441 -0.61 22.17 11.26
N VAL A 442 -0.69 22.58 9.99
CA VAL A 442 -1.87 22.40 9.13
C VAL A 442 -1.58 21.34 8.07
N MET A 443 -2.52 20.43 7.86
CA MET A 443 -2.41 19.25 7.00
C MET A 443 -3.62 19.22 6.05
N PRO A 444 -3.54 19.86 4.88
CA PRO A 444 -4.60 19.82 3.88
C PRO A 444 -4.60 18.48 3.14
N ASN A 445 -5.77 17.84 3.05
CA ASN A 445 -6.07 16.79 2.09
C ASN A 445 -6.68 17.45 0.85
N TYR A 446 -5.81 17.93 -0.02
CA TYR A 446 -6.15 18.62 -1.26
C TYR A 446 -6.94 17.71 -2.22
N ARG A 447 -7.57 18.27 -3.26
CA ARG A 447 -8.24 17.44 -4.28
C ARG A 447 -7.28 16.40 -4.86
N GLY A 448 -7.76 15.17 -5.05
CA GLY A 448 -6.93 14.00 -5.35
C GLY A 448 -6.61 13.13 -4.13
N SER A 449 -6.75 13.66 -2.91
CA SER A 449 -6.58 12.89 -1.68
C SER A 449 -7.66 11.81 -1.48
N LEU A 450 -7.36 10.80 -0.67
CA LEU A 450 -8.27 9.71 -0.36
C LEU A 450 -9.34 10.09 0.67
N GLY A 451 -10.45 9.34 0.68
CA GLY A 451 -11.46 9.42 1.74
C GLY A 451 -12.64 10.35 1.50
N VAL A 452 -12.83 10.84 0.27
CA VAL A 452 -13.96 11.68 -0.14
C VAL A 452 -14.72 11.15 -1.37
N GLY A 453 -14.50 9.87 -1.71
CA GLY A 453 -15.11 9.20 -2.86
C GLY A 453 -14.28 9.31 -4.14
N ALA A 454 -14.69 8.58 -5.18
CA ALA A 454 -13.98 8.56 -6.46
C ALA A 454 -13.92 9.94 -7.12
N ALA A 455 -14.96 10.78 -6.97
CA ALA A 455 -14.96 12.14 -7.50
C ALA A 455 -13.78 12.97 -6.97
N GLY A 456 -13.41 12.79 -5.69
CA GLY A 456 -12.25 13.48 -5.14
C GLY A 456 -10.93 13.01 -5.75
N ILE A 457 -10.76 11.70 -5.97
CA ILE A 457 -9.56 11.14 -6.60
C ILE A 457 -9.41 11.64 -8.04
N HIS A 458 -10.51 11.63 -8.81
CA HIS A 458 -10.52 12.01 -10.24
C HIS A 458 -10.59 13.52 -10.48
N SER A 459 -10.72 14.34 -9.43
CA SER A 459 -10.74 15.82 -9.55
C SER A 459 -9.35 16.47 -9.69
N LEU A 460 -8.26 15.70 -9.55
CA LEU A 460 -6.89 16.21 -9.65
C LEU A 460 -6.20 15.93 -11.00
N PRO A 461 -6.34 14.73 -11.62
CA PRO A 461 -5.66 14.42 -12.87
C PRO A 461 -5.82 15.52 -13.93
N GLY A 462 -4.70 15.95 -14.51
CA GLY A 462 -4.65 17.03 -15.52
C GLY A 462 -4.59 18.46 -14.94
N TYR A 463 -4.73 18.62 -13.62
CA TYR A 463 -4.72 19.93 -12.94
C TYR A 463 -3.69 20.03 -11.81
N VAL A 464 -2.74 19.11 -11.76
CA VAL A 464 -1.62 19.13 -10.81
C VAL A 464 -0.77 20.39 -10.95
N GLY A 465 -0.41 20.99 -9.82
CA GLY A 465 0.30 22.27 -9.74
C GLY A 465 -0.61 23.50 -9.81
N SER A 466 -1.93 23.30 -9.88
CA SER A 466 -2.93 24.37 -9.89
C SER A 466 -3.99 24.18 -8.81
N LEU A 467 -4.78 23.10 -8.88
CA LEU A 467 -5.88 22.87 -7.93
C LEU A 467 -5.37 22.36 -6.58
N ASP A 468 -4.45 21.40 -6.58
CA ASP A 468 -3.78 20.89 -5.39
C ASP A 468 -3.01 22.00 -4.65
N THR A 469 -2.19 22.78 -5.35
CA THR A 469 -1.47 23.92 -4.77
C THR A 469 -2.42 24.99 -4.28
N GLY A 470 -3.49 25.27 -5.03
CA GLY A 470 -4.51 26.24 -4.65
C GLY A 470 -5.27 25.82 -3.39
N ASP A 471 -5.66 24.55 -3.28
CA ASP A 471 -6.29 23.97 -2.09
C ASP A 471 -5.35 24.07 -0.87
N CYS A 472 -4.07 23.74 -1.04
CA CYS A 472 -3.08 23.85 0.04
C CYS A 472 -2.89 25.29 0.52
N HIS A 473 -2.76 26.26 -0.41
CA HIS A 473 -2.60 27.66 -0.05
C HIS A 473 -3.86 28.22 0.63
N ALA A 474 -5.05 27.91 0.10
CA ALA A 474 -6.32 28.30 0.68
C ALA A 474 -6.51 27.74 2.10
N ALA A 475 -6.14 26.49 2.34
CA ALA A 475 -6.16 25.89 3.68
C ALA A 475 -5.23 26.60 4.68
N VAL A 476 -4.05 27.06 4.23
CA VAL A 476 -3.14 27.87 5.06
C VAL A 476 -3.77 29.22 5.41
N LEU A 477 -4.33 29.93 4.44
CA LEU A 477 -4.99 31.22 4.67
C LEU A 477 -6.18 31.09 5.62
N GLU A 478 -7.00 30.06 5.45
CA GLU A 478 -8.13 29.79 6.34
C GLU A 478 -7.65 29.45 7.76
N CYS A 479 -6.60 28.64 7.89
CA CYS A 479 -6.01 28.30 9.19
C CYS A 479 -5.51 29.55 9.93
N LEU A 480 -4.77 30.44 9.24
CA LEU A 480 -4.30 31.71 9.80
C LEU A 480 -5.46 32.61 10.22
N LYS A 481 -6.54 32.67 9.43
CA LYS A 481 -7.75 33.42 9.77
C LYS A 481 -8.44 32.86 11.01
N ARG A 482 -8.63 31.54 11.07
CA ARG A 482 -9.34 30.84 12.15
C ARG A 482 -8.61 30.95 13.48
N TYR A 483 -7.28 30.90 13.45
CA TYR A 483 -6.45 30.89 14.65
C TYR A 483 -5.54 32.13 14.74
N ASN A 484 -6.04 33.28 14.27
CA ASN A 484 -5.28 34.54 14.23
C ASN A 484 -4.78 35.02 15.60
N SER A 485 -5.38 34.53 16.69
CA SER A 485 -5.02 34.90 18.06
C SER A 485 -3.82 34.13 18.58
N VAL A 486 -3.48 32.99 17.93
CA VAL A 486 -2.42 32.08 18.35
C VAL A 486 -1.34 31.86 17.29
N LEU A 487 -1.64 32.07 16.00
CA LEU A 487 -0.69 31.88 14.91
C LEU A 487 0.03 33.16 14.52
N ASP A 488 1.31 33.02 14.20
CA ASP A 488 2.16 34.06 13.64
C ASP A 488 2.12 33.99 12.11
N GLU A 489 1.37 34.92 11.51
CA GLU A 489 1.22 35.05 10.04
C GLU A 489 2.53 35.39 9.31
N ARG A 490 3.58 35.83 10.03
CA ARG A 490 4.89 36.16 9.45
C ARG A 490 5.87 35.00 9.46
N ASN A 491 5.50 33.86 10.06
CA ASN A 491 6.36 32.70 10.19
C ASN A 491 5.61 31.45 9.72
N VAL A 492 5.41 31.36 8.40
CA VAL A 492 4.71 30.27 7.72
C VAL A 492 5.70 29.47 6.88
N PHE A 493 5.73 28.16 7.11
CA PHE A 493 6.71 27.24 6.53
C PHE A 493 6.02 26.13 5.73
N LEU A 494 6.72 25.61 4.72
CA LEU A 494 6.26 24.45 3.95
C LEU A 494 7.12 23.22 4.23
N CYS A 495 6.49 22.05 4.38
CA CYS A 495 7.20 20.78 4.46
C CYS A 495 6.45 19.69 3.71
N GLY A 496 7.15 18.85 2.94
CA GLY A 496 6.51 17.79 2.16
C GLY A 496 7.52 16.89 1.44
N GLY A 497 7.06 15.73 0.97
CA GLY A 497 7.91 14.85 0.16
C GLY A 497 7.20 14.10 -0.96
N SER A 498 7.95 13.59 -1.94
CA SER A 498 7.40 13.06 -3.20
C SER A 498 6.50 14.10 -3.89
N HIS A 499 5.24 13.79 -4.20
CA HIS A 499 4.26 14.78 -4.67
C HIS A 499 4.09 15.95 -3.70
N GLY A 500 4.15 15.73 -2.38
CA GLY A 500 4.17 16.82 -1.40
C GLY A 500 5.42 17.70 -1.54
N GLY A 501 6.54 17.13 -1.97
CA GLY A 501 7.75 17.88 -2.31
C GLY A 501 7.59 18.72 -3.58
N PHE A 502 6.86 18.21 -4.57
CA PHE A 502 6.40 18.98 -5.74
C PHE A 502 5.54 20.17 -5.32
N LEU A 503 4.54 19.95 -4.45
CA LEU A 503 3.67 21.00 -3.92
C LEU A 503 4.47 22.07 -3.17
N VAL A 504 5.43 21.67 -2.33
CA VAL A 504 6.33 22.60 -1.63
C VAL A 504 7.07 23.48 -2.63
N THR A 505 7.70 22.90 -3.66
CA THR A 505 8.46 23.67 -4.65
C THR A 505 7.56 24.54 -5.52
N SER A 506 6.36 24.06 -5.86
CA SER A 506 5.39 24.81 -6.66
C SER A 506 4.84 26.01 -5.89
N LEU A 507 4.42 25.82 -4.64
CA LEU A 507 3.96 26.90 -3.76
C LEU A 507 5.06 27.92 -3.47
N ALA A 508 6.30 27.48 -3.28
CA ALA A 508 7.44 28.39 -3.09
C ALA A 508 7.67 29.28 -4.33
N GLY A 509 7.49 28.72 -5.53
CA GLY A 509 7.60 29.48 -6.78
C GLY A 509 6.41 30.40 -7.05
N GLN A 510 5.19 29.99 -6.70
CA GLN A 510 3.97 30.76 -6.91
C GLN A 510 3.78 31.88 -5.88
N TYR A 511 4.27 31.69 -4.65
CA TYR A 511 4.11 32.61 -3.52
C TYR A 511 5.46 32.90 -2.82
N PRO A 512 6.46 33.46 -3.54
CA PRO A 512 7.84 33.58 -3.05
C PRO A 512 8.00 34.49 -1.82
N ASP A 513 7.06 35.42 -1.61
CA ASP A 513 7.10 36.37 -0.49
C ASP A 513 6.26 35.92 0.72
N PHE A 514 5.47 34.85 0.60
CA PHE A 514 4.54 34.41 1.65
C PHE A 514 5.16 33.36 2.59
N TYR A 515 5.87 32.38 2.04
CA TYR A 515 6.46 31.28 2.82
C TYR A 515 7.91 31.59 3.20
N CYS A 516 8.21 31.59 4.50
CA CYS A 516 9.49 32.08 5.02
C CYS A 516 10.64 31.11 4.84
N ALA A 517 10.36 29.80 4.92
CA ALA A 517 11.29 28.76 4.55
C ALA A 517 10.54 27.48 4.14
N VAL A 518 11.22 26.63 3.38
CA VAL A 518 10.66 25.40 2.84
C VAL A 518 11.60 24.21 3.07
N SER A 519 11.02 23.05 3.34
CA SER A 519 11.75 21.78 3.48
C SER A 519 11.13 20.75 2.55
N THR A 520 11.89 20.35 1.53
CA THR A 520 11.42 19.40 0.51
C THR A 520 12.21 18.10 0.59
N ARG A 521 11.51 16.97 0.55
CA ARG A 521 12.10 15.62 0.56
C ARG A 521 11.78 14.93 -0.75
N ASN A 522 12.77 14.34 -1.40
CA ASN A 522 12.62 13.59 -2.65
C ASN A 522 11.58 14.20 -3.64
N PRO A 523 11.67 15.50 -3.97
CA PRO A 523 10.64 16.17 -4.76
C PRO A 523 10.68 15.77 -6.23
N VAL A 524 9.51 15.84 -6.86
CA VAL A 524 9.41 15.93 -8.32
C VAL A 524 9.49 17.42 -8.68
N THR A 525 10.61 17.85 -9.28
CA THR A 525 10.84 19.25 -9.69
C THR A 525 10.81 19.44 -11.21
N ASP A 526 10.98 18.35 -11.96
CA ASP A 526 10.92 18.32 -13.42
C ASP A 526 10.09 17.10 -13.85
N VAL A 527 8.81 17.35 -14.13
CA VAL A 527 7.86 16.30 -14.56
C VAL A 527 8.25 15.73 -15.93
N ALA A 528 8.80 16.55 -16.83
CA ALA A 528 9.16 16.12 -18.17
C ALA A 528 10.31 15.10 -18.13
N THR A 529 11.36 15.40 -17.36
CA THR A 529 12.47 14.45 -17.17
C THR A 529 11.99 13.18 -16.46
N MET A 530 11.14 13.33 -15.43
CA MET A 530 10.63 12.19 -14.65
C MET A 530 9.91 11.15 -15.51
N ALA A 531 9.20 11.55 -16.57
CA ALA A 531 8.53 10.63 -17.48
C ALA A 531 9.45 9.58 -18.13
N SER A 532 10.76 9.84 -18.17
CA SER A 532 11.76 8.93 -18.77
C SER A 532 12.60 8.13 -17.77
N ILE A 533 12.72 8.62 -16.52
CA ILE A 533 13.64 8.06 -15.51
C ILE A 533 12.93 7.38 -14.33
N THR A 534 11.65 7.64 -14.13
CA THR A 534 10.87 6.98 -13.09
C THR A 534 10.51 5.54 -13.48
N ASP A 535 10.36 4.69 -12.48
CA ASP A 535 9.82 3.33 -12.57
C ASP A 535 8.29 3.28 -12.69
N ILE A 536 7.59 4.43 -12.63
CA ILE A 536 6.12 4.54 -12.78
C ILE A 536 5.69 5.65 -13.77
N PRO A 537 6.25 5.68 -15.00
CA PRO A 537 6.06 6.80 -15.93
C PRO A 537 4.61 6.95 -16.38
N ASP A 538 3.86 5.86 -16.43
CA ASP A 538 2.45 5.84 -16.76
C ASP A 538 1.59 6.53 -15.69
N CYS A 539 1.90 6.33 -14.41
CA CYS A 539 1.18 6.96 -13.31
C CYS A 539 1.48 8.48 -13.29
N LEU A 540 2.74 8.87 -13.51
CA LEU A 540 3.12 10.28 -13.65
C LEU A 540 2.36 10.96 -14.79
N LEU A 541 2.39 10.37 -15.99
CA LEU A 541 1.72 10.95 -17.16
C LEU A 541 0.21 11.03 -16.97
N ARG A 542 -0.42 10.01 -16.41
CA ARG A 542 -1.88 10.01 -16.21
C ARG A 542 -2.36 11.05 -15.21
N VAL A 543 -1.55 11.31 -14.19
CA VAL A 543 -1.92 12.26 -13.13
C VAL A 543 -1.53 13.69 -13.50
N HIS A 544 -0.33 13.89 -14.04
CA HIS A 544 0.18 15.24 -14.34
C HIS A 544 -0.23 15.77 -15.71
N VAL A 545 -0.51 14.91 -16.70
CA VAL A 545 -0.61 15.32 -18.11
C VAL A 545 -1.88 14.81 -18.82
N TYR A 546 -2.21 13.51 -18.75
CA TYR A 546 -3.28 12.88 -19.55
C TYR A 546 -4.17 11.91 -18.76
N PRO A 547 -5.34 12.34 -18.26
CA PRO A 547 -6.27 11.44 -17.56
C PRO A 547 -6.72 10.23 -18.40
N ASP A 548 -6.81 10.38 -19.72
CA ASP A 548 -7.47 9.44 -20.64
C ASP A 548 -6.52 8.59 -21.52
N CYS A 549 -5.21 8.54 -21.24
CA CYS A 549 -4.30 7.81 -22.12
C CYS A 549 -4.40 6.27 -21.96
N HIS A 550 -4.43 5.52 -23.07
CA HIS A 550 -4.30 4.04 -23.09
C HIS A 550 -2.98 3.57 -22.42
N PRO A 551 -2.83 2.29 -22.01
CA PRO A 551 -1.56 1.82 -21.47
C PRO A 551 -0.46 1.98 -22.53
N LEU A 552 0.43 2.96 -22.31
CA LEU A 552 1.45 3.34 -23.28
C LEU A 552 2.61 2.34 -23.22
N ARG A 553 3.08 1.90 -24.40
CA ARG A 553 4.40 1.25 -24.52
C ARG A 553 5.46 2.34 -24.55
N LYS A 554 6.65 2.07 -24.02
CA LYS A 554 7.73 3.07 -23.83
C LYS A 554 8.06 3.91 -25.09
N VAL A 555 7.91 3.34 -26.29
CA VAL A 555 8.16 4.04 -27.56
C VAL A 555 7.13 5.13 -27.84
N ASP A 556 5.87 4.90 -27.47
CA ASP A 556 4.80 5.91 -27.58
C ASP A 556 4.98 7.00 -26.50
N VAL A 557 5.44 6.60 -25.30
CA VAL A 557 5.74 7.53 -24.20
C VAL A 557 6.78 8.57 -24.62
N GLU A 558 7.93 8.21 -25.18
CA GLU A 558 8.99 9.18 -25.48
C GLU A 558 8.59 10.17 -26.58
N VAL A 559 7.88 9.73 -27.62
CA VAL A 559 7.50 10.57 -28.75
C VAL A 559 6.27 11.43 -28.43
N ASP A 560 5.22 10.84 -27.85
CA ASP A 560 4.01 11.59 -27.50
C ASP A 560 4.26 12.54 -26.33
N THR A 561 5.07 12.15 -25.33
CA THR A 561 5.46 13.06 -24.25
C THR A 561 6.26 14.23 -24.79
N LEU A 562 7.24 14.02 -25.68
CA LEU A 562 8.02 15.13 -26.22
C LEU A 562 7.17 16.11 -27.04
N ILE A 563 6.38 15.58 -28.00
CA ILE A 563 5.53 16.41 -28.88
C ILE A 563 4.54 17.23 -28.07
N HIS A 564 3.98 16.66 -27.01
CA HIS A 564 2.91 17.33 -26.30
C HIS A 564 3.37 18.07 -25.04
N THR A 565 4.49 17.72 -24.40
CA THR A 565 5.16 18.61 -23.45
C THR A 565 5.51 19.92 -24.15
N ILE A 566 5.98 19.86 -25.41
CA ILE A 566 6.15 21.04 -26.25
C ILE A 566 4.81 21.80 -26.38
N ASN A 567 3.71 21.13 -26.76
CA ASN A 567 2.39 21.78 -26.89
C ASN A 567 1.86 22.37 -25.57
N TRP A 568 2.05 21.70 -24.43
CA TRP A 568 1.65 22.18 -23.10
C TRP A 568 2.41 23.45 -22.73
N PHE A 569 3.73 23.45 -22.95
CA PHE A 569 4.55 24.66 -22.78
C PHE A 569 4.07 25.76 -23.73
N GLU A 570 3.73 25.46 -24.99
CA GLU A 570 3.23 26.45 -25.94
C GLU A 570 1.88 27.06 -25.52
N GLN A 571 0.96 26.27 -24.97
CA GLN A 571 -0.34 26.73 -24.49
C GLN A 571 -0.26 27.54 -23.18
N HIS A 572 0.78 27.32 -22.37
CA HIS A 572 0.98 27.98 -21.08
C HIS A 572 2.15 28.97 -21.09
N LYS A 573 2.61 29.40 -22.27
CA LYS A 573 3.50 30.55 -22.43
C LYS A 573 2.82 31.81 -21.87
N ARG A 574 3.23 32.22 -20.67
CA ARG A 574 3.13 33.61 -20.18
C ARG A 574 4.48 34.28 -20.30
#